data_AF-A0A849DA47-F1
#
_entry.id   AF-A0A849DA47-F1
#
_cell.length_a   1.000
_cell.length_b   1.000
_cell.length_c   1.000
_cell.angle_alpha   90.00
_cell.angle_beta   90.00
_cell.angle_gamma   90.00
#
_symmetry.space_group_name_H-M   'P 1'
#
loop_
_entity.id
_entity.type
_entity.pdbx_description
1 polymer ?
#
loop_
_entity_poly.entity_id
_entity_poly.type
_entity_poly.pdbx_seq_one_letter_code
_entity_poly.pdbx_strand_id
1 'polypeptide(L)' 'MKRILVTGSNGQLGKTIQDLGPEYRGLDFNFTDKATLDITQSEEVSRIFQEFKPNYCINCAAFTQV' A
#
# COMPACT_ATOMS: atom_id res chain seq x y z
N MET A 1 10.15 14.00 -4.04
CA MET A 1 9.51 12.69 -4.31
C MET A 1 8.33 12.54 -3.36
N LYS A 2 7.15 12.14 -3.82
CA LYS A 2 5.99 11.91 -2.95
C LYS A 2 5.91 10.42 -2.61
N ARG A 3 5.80 10.10 -1.32
CA ARG A 3 5.71 8.72 -0.82
C ARG A 3 4.28 8.23 -0.80
N ILE A 4 4.03 7.03 -1.33
CA ILE A 4 2.70 6.44 -1.45
C ILE A 4 2.74 5.05 -0.81
N LEU A 5 1.90 4.84 0.19
CA LEU A 5 1.65 3.51 0.75
C LEU A 5 0.47 2.88 -0.01
N VAL A 6 0.63 1.67 -0.51
CA VAL A 6 -0.43 0.90 -1.17
C VAL A 6 -0.62 -0.40 -0.39
N THR A 7 -1.78 -0.58 0.25
CA THR A 7 -2.10 -1.80 1.01
C THR A 7 -2.97 -2.74 0.19
N GLY A 8 -2.92 -4.05 0.46
CA GLY A 8 -3.63 -5.04 -0.35
C GLY A 8 -3.06 -5.17 -1.76
N SER A 9 -1.75 -4.98 -1.92
CA SER A 9 -1.07 -4.92 -3.21
C SER A 9 -1.20 -6.19 -4.06
N ASN A 10 -1.50 -7.34 -3.45
CA ASN A 10 -1.71 -8.60 -4.18
C ASN A 10 -3.11 -8.76 -4.79
N GLY A 11 -4.05 -7.87 -4.47
CA GLY A 11 -5.38 -7.84 -5.11
C GLY A 11 -5.31 -7.37 -6.57
N GLN A 12 -6.41 -7.51 -7.31
CA GLN A 12 -6.47 -7.13 -8.73
C GLN A 12 -6.04 -5.66 -8.95
N LEU A 13 -6.60 -4.73 -8.16
CA LEU A 13 -6.25 -3.31 -8.24
C LEU A 13 -4.81 -3.04 -7.79
N GLY A 14 -4.37 -3.69 -6.71
CA GLY A 14 -3.02 -3.54 -6.17
C GLY A 14 -1.94 -3.92 -7.18
N LYS A 15 -2.13 -5.05 -7.88
CA LYS A 15 -1.22 -5.52 -8.94
C LYS A 15 -1.16 -4.54 -10.11
N THR A 16 -2.31 -4.03 -10.57
CA THR A 16 -2.33 -3.01 -11.64
C THR A 16 -1.56 -1.75 -11.25
N ILE A 17 -1.61 -1.32 -9.98
CA ILE A 17 -0.82 -0.19 -9.49
C ILE A 17 0.67 -0.55 -9.41
N GLN A 18 1.03 -1.79 -9.06
CA GLN A 18 2.43 -2.24 -9.10
C GLN A 18 3.00 -2.24 -10.53
N ASP A 19 2.20 -2.63 -11.51
CA ASP A 19 2.61 -2.69 -12.92
C ASP A 19 2.80 -1.28 -13.51
N LEU A 20 1.87 -0.36 -13.25
CA LEU A 20 1.85 0.98 -13.85
C LEU A 20 2.56 2.05 -12.99
N GLY A 21 2.62 1.86 -11.67
CA GLY A 21 3.16 2.82 -10.71
C GLY A 21 4.60 3.28 -11.01
N PRO A 22 5.53 2.36 -11.34
CA PRO A 22 6.91 2.70 -11.68
C PRO A 22 7.07 3.63 -12.91
N GLU A 23 6.07 3.72 -13.79
CA GLU A 23 6.11 4.64 -14.94
C GLU A 23 6.03 6.13 -14.52
N TYR A 24 5.47 6.40 -13.33
CA TYR A 24 5.29 7.75 -12.81
C TYR A 24 6.53 8.23 -12.03
N ARG A 25 7.36 9.04 -12.69
CA ARG A 25 8.54 9.66 -12.07
C ARG A 25 8.16 10.57 -10.89
N GLY A 26 9.00 10.57 -9.87
CA GLY A 26 8.85 11.45 -8.70
C GLY A 26 7.92 10.90 -7.61
N LEU A 27 7.41 9.69 -7.79
CA LEU A 27 6.67 8.92 -6.78
C LEU A 27 7.57 7.81 -6.21
N ASP A 28 7.40 7.53 -4.93
CA ASP A 28 8.08 6.46 -4.19
C ASP A 28 7.01 5.56 -3.56
N PHE A 29 6.86 4.34 -4.07
CA PHE A 29 5.80 3.44 -3.67
C PHE A 29 6.29 2.39 -2.67
N ASN A 30 5.53 2.22 -1.59
CA ASN A 30 5.63 1.08 -0.70
C ASN A 30 4.38 0.21 -0.84
N PHE A 31 4.56 -0.99 -1.37
CA PHE A 31 3.48 -1.95 -1.60
C PHE A 31 3.46 -2.98 -0.47
N THR A 32 2.31 -3.11 0.19
CA THR A 32 2.10 -4.08 1.26
C THR A 32 0.87 -4.94 1.02
N ASP A 33 0.91 -6.14 1.54
CA ASP A 33 -0.16 -7.12 1.56
C ASP A 33 -0.44 -7.59 3.00
N LYS A 34 -1.35 -8.53 3.18
CA LYS A 34 -1.70 -9.06 4.51
C LYS A 34 -0.51 -9.68 5.26
N ALA A 35 0.50 -10.19 4.56
CA ALA A 35 1.66 -10.81 5.20
C ALA A 35 2.68 -9.79 5.71
N THR A 36 2.69 -8.60 5.11
CA THR A 36 3.65 -7.51 5.42
C THR A 36 3.04 -6.38 6.23
N LEU A 37 1.71 -6.20 6.15
CA LEU A 37 0.92 -5.26 6.94
C LEU A 37 -0.52 -5.78 7.08
N ASP A 38 -0.90 -6.25 8.27
CA ASP A 38 -2.30 -6.51 8.56
C ASP A 38 -3.03 -5.20 8.91
N ILE A 39 -3.86 -4.71 7.98
CA ILE A 39 -4.59 -3.45 8.16
C ILE A 39 -5.62 -3.48 9.29
N THR A 40 -5.93 -4.66 9.84
CA THR A 40 -6.81 -4.81 11.01
C THR A 40 -6.06 -4.59 12.33
N GLN A 41 -4.72 -4.61 12.29
CA GLN A 41 -3.85 -4.42 13.45
C GLN A 41 -3.39 -2.96 13.53
N SER A 42 -4.03 -2.18 14.40
CA SER A 42 -3.80 -0.73 14.53
C SER A 42 -2.35 -0.36 14.87
N GLU A 43 -1.65 -1.22 15.63
CA GLU A 43 -0.24 -1.02 15.99
C GLU A 43 0.68 -1.14 14.77
N GLU A 44 0.45 -2.12 13.89
CA GLU A 44 1.22 -2.29 12.65
C GLU A 44 1.00 -1.11 11.70
N VAL A 45 -0.26 -0.68 11.54
CA VAL A 45 -0.61 0.51 10.75
C VAL A 45 0.06 1.76 11.32
N SER A 46 0.04 1.93 12.64
CA SER A 46 0.70 3.07 13.29
C SER A 46 2.21 3.04 13.06
N ARG A 47 2.84 1.87 13.20
CA ARG A 47 4.27 1.69 12.98
C ARG A 47 4.67 2.05 11.55
N ILE A 48 3.97 1.51 10.54
CA ILE A 48 4.33 1.78 9.15
C ILE A 48 4.12 3.24 8.76
N PHE A 49 3.09 3.91 9.28
CA PHE A 49 2.87 5.33 9.04
C PHE A 49 3.96 6.20 9.69
N GLN A 50 4.48 5.81 10.87
CA GLN A 50 5.58 6.52 11.53
C GLN A 50 6.94 6.28 10.87
N GLU A 51 7.21 5.06 10.40
CA GLU A 51 8.45 4.66 9.74
C GLU A 51 8.52 5.19 8.30
N PHE A 52 7.53 4.84 7.48
CA PHE A 52 7.51 5.18 6.06
C PHE A 52 7.09 6.64 5.80
N LYS A 53 6.26 7.23 6.67
CA LYS A 53 5.75 8.61 6.56
C LYS A 53 5.18 8.91 5.15
N PRO A 54 4.14 8.17 4.72
CA PRO A 54 3.53 8.36 3.41
C PRO A 54 2.90 9.75 3.28
N ASN A 55 2.96 10.33 2.08
CA ASN A 55 2.14 11.49 1.72
C ASN A 55 0.71 11.10 1.34
N TYR A 56 0.55 9.90 0.78
CA TYR A 56 -0.73 9.33 0.37
C TYR A 56 -0.80 7.86 0.78
N CYS A 57 -2.00 7.39 1.11
CA CYS A 57 -2.29 5.98 1.35
C CYS A 57 -3.42 5.55 0.40
N ILE A 58 -3.20 4.48 -0.36
CA ILE A 58 -4.20 3.86 -1.24
C ILE A 58 -4.50 2.48 -0.65
N ASN A 59 -5.69 2.32 -0.06
CA ASN A 59 -6.09 1.05 0.53
C ASN A 59 -6.82 0.17 -0.50
N CYS A 60 -6.15 -0.86 -1.00
CA CYS A 60 -6.74 -1.86 -1.89
C CYS A 60 -7.08 -3.18 -1.16
N ALA A 61 -6.83 -3.27 0.15
CA ALA A 61 -7.15 -4.45 0.93
C ALA A 61 -8.65 -4.49 1.27
N ALA A 62 -9.30 -5.60 0.93
CA ALA A 62 -10.71 -5.84 1.22
C ALA A 62 -11.01 -7.35 1.30
N PHE A 63 -12.06 -7.71 2.04
CA PHE A 63 -12.72 -9.01 1.92
C PHE A 63 -13.85 -8.87 0.90
N THR A 64 -13.76 -9.57 -0.23
CA THR A 64 -14.69 -9.34 -1.36
C THR A 64 -15.57 -10.52 -1.75
N GLN A 65 -15.43 -11.70 -1.11
CA GLN A 65 -16.20 -12.93 -1.40
C GLN A 65 -16.58 -13.08 -2.89
N VAL A 66 -15.57 -13.07 -3.75
CA VAL A 66 -15.69 -13.21 -5.22
C VAL A 66 -15.45 -14.63 -5.67
#